data_AF-A0A2S9FXE8-F1
#
_entry.id   AF-A0A2S9FXE8-F1
#
_cell.length_a   1.000
_cell.length_b   1.000
_cell.length_c   1.000
_cell.angle_alpha   90.00
_cell.angle_beta   90.00
_cell.angle_gamma   90.00
#
_symmetry.space_group_name_H-M   'P 1'
#
loop_
_entity.id
_entity.type
_entity.pdbx_description
1 polymer ?
#
loop_
_entity_poly.entity_id
_entity_poly.type
_entity_poly.pdbx_seq_one_letter_code
_entity_poly.pdbx_strand_id
1 'polypeptide(L)'
;AGGLDRMLDVEGGAQQDRFLAGTQQIAVRMAAELGDRVVLDAPVRVITRNIDHTLTVTSDGGTFTAGTVVVAVPPEHRGAIEFA
;
A
#
# COMPACT_ATOMS: atom_id res chain seq x y z
N ALA A 1 18.30 8.19 22.12
CA ALA A 1 17.89 9.50 21.55
C ALA A 1 17.01 9.24 20.33
N GLY A 2 15.71 9.40 20.51
CA GLY A 2 14.66 9.21 19.52
C GLY A 2 13.43 9.97 20.01
N GLY A 3 12.60 10.45 19.09
CA GLY A 3 11.51 11.36 19.39
C GLY A 3 11.30 12.37 18.26
N LEU A 4 10.36 13.30 18.46
CA LEU A 4 9.98 14.31 17.46
C LEU A 4 11.16 15.16 16.99
N ASP A 5 12.10 15.52 17.87
CA ASP A 5 13.30 16.30 17.49
C ASP A 5 14.11 15.59 16.40
N ARG A 6 14.38 14.30 16.55
CA ARG A 6 15.06 13.47 15.53
C ARG A 6 14.29 13.39 14.21
N MET A 7 12.95 13.52 14.22
CA MET A 7 12.12 13.53 13.01
C MET A 7 12.12 14.88 12.28
N LEU A 8 12.41 15.96 13.01
CA LEU A 8 12.37 17.34 12.54
C LEU A 8 13.77 17.88 12.20
N ASP A 9 14.82 17.31 12.78
CA ASP A 9 16.20 17.71 12.57
C ASP A 9 16.74 17.34 11.18
N VAL A 10 17.59 18.23 10.66
CA VAL A 10 18.26 18.07 9.36
C VAL A 10 19.68 17.53 9.55
N GLU A 11 20.48 18.02 10.49
CA GLU A 11 21.83 17.50 10.73
C GLU A 11 21.77 16.35 11.75
N GLY A 12 22.19 15.14 11.35
CA GLY A 12 22.09 13.92 12.15
C GLY A 12 20.66 13.41 12.39
N GLY A 13 19.68 14.00 11.68
CA GLY A 13 18.24 13.77 11.83
C GLY A 13 17.57 13.13 10.61
N ALA A 14 16.26 12.88 10.70
CA ALA A 14 15.48 12.15 9.70
C ALA A 14 15.35 12.88 8.35
N GLN A 15 15.67 14.19 8.30
CA GLN A 15 15.56 15.01 7.10
C GLN A 15 16.90 15.24 6.38
N GLN A 16 18.00 14.65 6.88
CA GLN A 16 19.35 14.86 6.37
C GLN A 16 19.51 14.40 4.92
N ASP A 17 19.14 13.14 4.68
CA ASP A 17 19.38 12.49 3.42
C ASP A 17 18.15 12.60 2.52
N ARG A 18 18.39 12.97 1.27
CA ARG A 18 17.36 13.10 0.25
C ARG A 18 17.74 12.30 -0.97
N PHE A 19 16.76 11.59 -1.52
CA PHE A 19 16.92 10.99 -2.84
C PHE A 19 16.86 12.11 -3.88
N LEU A 20 17.90 12.22 -4.71
CA LEU A 20 18.02 13.25 -5.74
C LEU A 20 16.81 13.25 -6.71
N ALA A 21 16.28 12.07 -7.02
CA ALA A 21 15.12 11.88 -7.90
C ALA A 21 13.79 11.77 -7.13
N GLY A 22 13.77 12.06 -5.82
CA GLY A 22 12.63 11.89 -4.95
C GLY A 22 12.39 10.45 -4.49
N THR A 23 11.66 10.28 -3.39
CA THR A 23 11.34 8.98 -2.79
C THR A 23 10.35 8.15 -3.62
N GLN A 24 9.52 8.80 -4.45
CA GLN A 24 8.55 8.13 -5.33
C GLN A 24 9.19 7.09 -6.26
N GLN A 25 10.46 7.31 -6.66
CA GLN A 25 11.20 6.40 -7.53
C GLN A 25 11.34 4.99 -6.96
N ILE A 26 11.27 4.84 -5.63
CA ILE A 26 11.25 3.52 -4.99
C ILE A 26 10.01 2.74 -5.44
N ALA A 27 8.82 3.32 -5.28
CA ALA A 27 7.56 2.68 -5.67
C ALA A 27 7.49 2.43 -7.19
N VAL A 28 7.93 3.39 -8.01
CA VAL A 28 7.91 3.25 -9.48
C VAL A 28 8.80 2.09 -9.95
N ARG A 29 10.00 1.94 -9.37
CA ARG A 29 10.92 0.85 -9.74
C ARG A 29 10.41 -0.51 -9.28
N MET A 30 9.87 -0.59 -8.06
CA MET A 30 9.24 -1.83 -7.58
C MET A 30 8.05 -2.23 -8.46
N ALA A 31 7.22 -1.27 -8.88
CA ALA A 31 6.10 -1.55 -9.77
C ALA A 31 6.58 -2.06 -11.14
N ALA A 32 7.64 -1.49 -11.70
CA ALA A 32 8.23 -1.95 -12.96
C ALA A 32 8.75 -3.39 -12.87
N GLU A 33 9.34 -3.79 -11.74
CA GLU A 33 9.81 -5.17 -11.52
C GLU A 33 8.65 -6.17 -11.37
N LEU A 34 7.55 -5.74 -10.72
CA LEU A 34 6.36 -6.57 -10.53
C LEU A 34 5.54 -6.75 -11.82
N GLY A 35 5.63 -5.79 -12.75
CA GLY A 35 4.95 -5.78 -14.04
C GLY A 35 3.42 -5.80 -13.88
N ASP A 36 2.76 -6.64 -14.67
CA ASP A 36 1.28 -6.73 -14.74
C ASP A 36 0.60 -7.17 -13.43
N ARG A 37 1.38 -7.53 -12.40
CA ARG A 37 0.88 -7.82 -11.04
C ARG A 37 0.43 -6.55 -10.32
N VAL A 38 0.88 -5.38 -10.76
CA VAL A 38 0.44 -4.07 -10.24
C VAL A 38 -0.69 -3.55 -11.10
N VAL A 39 -1.90 -3.63 -10.57
CA VAL A 39 -3.10 -3.10 -11.24
C VAL A 39 -3.37 -1.69 -10.70
N LEU A 40 -3.19 -0.68 -11.56
CA LEU A 40 -3.49 0.72 -11.25
C LEU A 40 -4.97 1.03 -11.51
N ASP A 41 -5.44 2.18 -11.02
CA ASP A 41 -6.83 2.64 -11.18
C ASP A 41 -7.89 1.63 -10.74
N ALA A 42 -7.53 0.77 -9.77
CA ALA A 42 -8.33 -0.35 -9.30
C ALA A 42 -8.64 -0.22 -7.79
N PRO A 43 -9.38 0.82 -7.35
CA PRO A 43 -9.79 0.95 -5.96
C PRO A 43 -10.59 -0.28 -5.53
N VAL A 44 -10.18 -0.90 -4.42
CA VAL A 44 -10.87 -2.04 -3.81
C VAL A 44 -12.17 -1.56 -3.18
N ARG A 45 -13.27 -2.29 -3.45
CA ARG A 45 -14.61 -1.98 -2.95
C ARG A 45 -15.05 -2.95 -1.86
N VAL A 46 -14.80 -4.25 -2.06
CA VAL A 46 -15.26 -5.32 -1.18
C VAL A 46 -14.17 -6.38 -1.02
N ILE A 47 -13.99 -6.87 0.20
CA ILE A 47 -13.20 -8.07 0.50
C ILE A 47 -14.14 -9.07 1.19
N THR A 48 -14.38 -10.20 0.53
CA THR A 48 -15.27 -11.26 1.03
C THR A 48 -14.48 -12.48 1.47
N ARG A 49 -14.80 -13.04 2.64
CA ARG A 49 -14.27 -14.34 3.05
C ARG A 49 -15.18 -15.47 2.58
N ASN A 50 -14.63 -16.36 1.78
CA ASN A 50 -15.32 -17.53 1.26
C ASN A 50 -15.38 -18.67 2.29
N ILE A 51 -16.27 -19.64 2.06
CA ILE A 51 -16.46 -20.82 2.92
C ILE A 51 -15.18 -21.66 3.02
N ASP A 52 -14.41 -21.73 1.93
CA ASP A 52 -13.14 -22.46 1.85
C ASP A 52 -11.95 -21.70 2.48
N HIS A 53 -12.24 -20.61 3.19
CA HIS A 53 -11.28 -19.71 3.84
C HIS A 53 -10.43 -18.83 2.89
N THR A 54 -10.64 -18.90 1.58
CA THR A 54 -10.04 -17.93 0.66
C THR A 54 -10.73 -16.56 0.77
N LEU A 55 -10.09 -15.53 0.24
CA LEU A 55 -10.58 -14.17 0.19
C LEU A 55 -10.81 -13.78 -1.28
N THR A 56 -11.96 -13.19 -1.56
CA THR A 56 -12.27 -12.57 -2.85
C THR A 56 -12.17 -11.05 -2.69
N VAL A 57 -11.32 -10.41 -3.48
CA VAL A 57 -11.14 -8.96 -3.54
C VAL A 57 -11.82 -8.45 -4.81
N THR A 58 -12.84 -7.61 -4.65
CA THR A 58 -13.52 -6.95 -5.76
C THR A 58 -13.06 -5.50 -5.84
N SER A 59 -12.52 -5.10 -6.99
CA SER A 59 -12.10 -3.74 -7.30
C SER A 59 -12.63 -3.30 -8.67
N ASP A 60 -12.49 -2.01 -8.97
CA ASP A 60 -12.87 -1.48 -10.29
C ASP A 60 -11.96 -2.04 -11.41
N GLY A 61 -10.82 -2.64 -11.07
CA GLY A 61 -9.90 -3.31 -11.99
C GLY A 61 -10.14 -4.83 -12.12
N GLY A 62 -11.12 -5.40 -11.41
CA GLY A 62 -11.49 -6.81 -11.51
C GLY A 62 -11.65 -7.51 -10.17
N THR A 63 -11.74 -8.84 -10.23
CA THR A 63 -11.91 -9.71 -9.06
C THR A 63 -10.71 -10.63 -8.91
N PHE A 64 -10.18 -10.71 -7.69
CA PHE A 64 -8.97 -11.45 -7.37
C PHE A 64 -9.23 -12.40 -6.19
N THR A 65 -8.80 -13.65 -6.30
CA THR A 65 -8.88 -14.62 -5.19
C THR A 65 -7.51 -14.84 -4.58
N ALA A 66 -7.41 -14.82 -3.26
CA ALA A 66 -6.16 -15.01 -2.54
C ALA A 66 -6.37 -15.76 -1.21
N GLY A 67 -5.33 -16.43 -0.71
CA GLY A 67 -5.35 -17.00 0.64
C GLY A 67 -5.14 -15.97 1.75
N THR A 68 -4.63 -14.78 1.43
CA THR A 68 -4.36 -13.70 2.38
C THR A 68 -4.41 -12.35 1.67
N VAL A 69 -4.91 -11.32 2.35
CA VAL A 69 -4.96 -9.94 1.86
C VAL A 69 -4.26 -9.03 2.88
N VAL A 70 -3.35 -8.18 2.41
CA VAL A 70 -2.72 -7.13 3.22
C VAL A 70 -3.34 -5.79 2.84
N VAL A 71 -4.03 -5.16 3.79
CA VAL A 71 -4.63 -3.83 3.60
C VAL A 71 -3.59 -2.77 3.97
N ALA A 72 -2.81 -2.34 2.98
CA ALA A 72 -1.69 -1.40 3.14
C ALA A 72 -2.07 0.06 2.85
N VAL A 73 -3.23 0.50 3.33
CA VAL A 73 -3.72 1.89 3.20
C VAL A 73 -3.95 2.51 4.58
N PRO A 74 -3.91 3.86 4.70
CA PRO A 74 -4.32 4.56 5.90
C PRO A 74 -5.70 4.14 6.44
N PRO A 75 -5.94 4.22 7.77
CA PRO A 75 -7.21 3.83 8.36
C PRO A 75 -8.43 4.55 7.76
N GLU A 76 -8.32 5.83 7.40
CA GLU A 76 -9.42 6.55 6.75
C GLU A 76 -9.80 5.95 5.39
N HIS A 77 -8.83 5.48 4.62
CA HIS A 77 -9.07 4.86 3.32
C HIS A 77 -9.57 3.42 3.45
N ARG A 78 -9.16 2.70 4.50
CA ARG A 78 -9.74 1.39 4.83
C ARG A 78 -11.26 1.48 5.01
N GLY A 79 -11.78 2.58 5.55
CA GLY A 79 -13.22 2.78 5.77
C GLY A 79 -14.07 2.76 4.48
N ALA A 80 -13.44 2.94 3.31
CA ALA A 80 -14.11 2.85 2.01
C ALA A 80 -14.22 1.41 1.47
N ILE A 81 -13.64 0.42 2.17
CA ILE A 81 -13.65 -0.99 1.79
C ILE A 81 -14.66 -1.73 2.67
N GLU A 82 -15.62 -2.41 2.04
CA GLU A 82 -16.52 -3.33 2.72
C GLU A 82 -15.82 -4.66 3.03
N PHE A 83 -16.05 -5.21 4.23
CA PHE A 83 -15.56 -6.52 4.64
C PHE A 83 -16.76 -7.42 4.94
N ALA A 84 -16.90 -8.51 4.19
CA ALA A 84 -18.04 -9.44 4.23
C ALA A 84 -17.62 -10.89 4.48
#